data_AF-A0AAU2DC73-F1
#
_entry.id   AF-A0AAU2DC73-F1
#
_cell.length_a   1.000
_cell.length_b   1.000
_cell.length_c   1.000
_cell.angle_alpha   90.00
_cell.angle_beta   90.00
_cell.angle_gamma   90.00
#
_symmetry.space_group_name_H-M   'P 1'
#
loop_
_entity.id
_entity.type
_entity.pdbx_description
1 polymer ?
#
loop_
_entity_poly.entity_id
_entity_poly.type
_entity_poly.pdbx_seq_one_letter_code
_entity_poly.pdbx_strand_id
1 'polypeptide(L)'
;MAETDIPVTAPDDPVAAKWQVVREMDANLIDKALVEAAYANPALRALFPLVSHGSLQFSRCTRFPWSQDLPSIFPLFGGRFRVLRLHEPRGSGQEEVGEADSAEEAVKLVASHLPAGCGPAVDGTPDVLEPLS
;
A
#
# COMPACT_ATOMS: atom_id res chain seq x y z
N MET A 1 13.20 -25.18 32.22
CA MET A 1 13.46 -23.98 31.41
C MET A 1 12.13 -23.65 30.76
N ALA A 2 11.38 -22.69 31.33
CA ALA A 2 10.11 -22.27 30.77
C ALA A 2 10.43 -21.23 29.70
N GLU A 3 10.19 -21.60 28.44
CA GLU A 3 10.17 -20.68 27.32
C GLU A 3 8.90 -19.84 27.49
N THR A 4 9.06 -18.62 28.02
CA THR A 4 7.96 -17.67 28.10
C THR A 4 7.66 -17.22 26.69
N ASP A 5 6.70 -17.88 26.05
CA ASP A 5 6.00 -17.38 24.87
C ASP A 5 5.27 -16.11 25.32
N ILE A 6 5.91 -14.97 25.08
CA ILE A 6 5.30 -13.66 25.27
C ILE A 6 4.36 -13.51 24.08
N PRO A 7 3.03 -13.46 24.24
CA PRO A 7 2.18 -13.11 23.13
C PRO A 7 2.58 -11.69 22.72
N VAL A 8 3.25 -11.56 21.58
CA VAL A 8 3.28 -10.30 20.84
C VAL A 8 1.82 -10.05 20.47
N THR A 9 1.13 -9.30 21.32
CA THR A 9 -0.19 -8.81 21.00
C THR A 9 0.01 -7.95 19.77
N ALA A 10 -0.46 -8.43 18.62
CA ALA A 10 -0.54 -7.61 17.42
C ALA A 10 -1.30 -6.32 17.79
N PRO A 11 -0.95 -5.17 17.21
CA PRO A 11 -1.78 -3.97 17.36
C PRO A 11 -3.25 -4.33 17.04
N ASP A 12 -4.19 -3.79 17.82
CA ASP A 12 -5.64 -4.05 17.63
C ASP A 12 -6.11 -3.76 16.18
N ASP A 13 -5.38 -2.87 15.49
CA ASP A 13 -5.46 -2.66 14.06
C ASP A 13 -4.04 -2.53 13.45
N PRO A 14 -3.50 -3.58 12.79
CA PRO A 14 -2.19 -3.53 12.15
C PRO A 14 -2.10 -2.57 10.97
N VAL A 15 -3.22 -2.28 10.30
CA VAL A 15 -3.28 -1.31 9.20
C VAL A 15 -3.11 0.10 9.76
N ALA A 16 -3.89 0.47 10.76
CA ALA A 16 -3.78 1.78 11.41
C ALA A 16 -2.39 2.02 11.99
N ALA A 17 -1.83 1.02 12.68
CA ALA A 17 -0.48 1.10 13.24
C ALA A 17 0.57 1.33 12.14
N LYS A 18 0.49 0.61 11.02
CA LYS A 18 1.43 0.77 9.91
C LYS A 18 1.29 2.13 9.23
N TRP A 19 0.07 2.66 9.08
CA TRP A 19 -0.14 4.01 8.57
C TRP A 19 0.52 5.07 9.45
N GLN A 20 0.45 4.96 10.79
CA GLN A 20 1.16 5.92 11.66
C GLN A 20 2.67 5.87 11.41
N VAL A 21 3.25 4.67 11.33
CA VAL A 21 4.68 4.51 11.02
C VAL A 21 5.05 5.20 9.70
N VAL A 22 4.26 5.00 8.63
CA VAL A 22 4.51 5.61 7.32
C VAL A 22 4.33 7.14 7.37
N ARG A 23 3.33 7.63 8.10
CA ARG A 23 3.11 9.08 8.33
C ARG A 23 4.19 9.74 9.16
N GLU A 24 4.94 8.99 9.95
CA GLU A 24 6.07 9.49 10.74
C GLU A 24 7.43 9.38 10.01
N MET A 25 7.50 8.66 8.88
CA MET A 25 8.73 8.51 8.10
C MET A 25 9.33 9.85 7.66
N ASP A 26 10.65 9.91 7.61
CA ASP A 26 11.38 11.11 7.18
C ASP A 26 11.08 11.48 5.72
N ALA A 27 11.06 12.78 5.42
CA ALA A 27 10.75 13.29 4.08
C ALA A 27 11.78 12.88 3.01
N ASN A 28 12.98 12.45 3.42
CA ASN A 28 13.98 11.89 2.49
C ASN A 28 13.66 10.45 2.08
N LEU A 29 12.77 9.75 2.80
CA LEU A 29 12.38 8.38 2.52
C LEU A 29 11.11 8.28 1.67
N ILE A 30 10.20 9.24 1.83
CA ILE A 30 8.94 9.29 1.09
C ILE A 30 8.35 10.70 1.11
N ASP A 31 7.66 11.05 0.02
CA ASP A 31 6.94 12.32 -0.10
C ASP A 31 5.80 12.39 0.94
N LYS A 32 5.83 13.42 1.79
CA LYS A 32 4.86 13.58 2.89
C LYS A 32 3.48 13.97 2.39
N ALA A 33 3.38 14.77 1.32
CA ALA A 33 2.10 15.14 0.73
C ALA A 33 1.42 13.90 0.11
N LEU A 34 2.20 13.03 -0.53
CA LEU A 34 1.72 11.75 -1.04
C LEU A 34 1.13 10.86 0.07
N VAL A 35 1.85 10.71 1.18
CA VAL A 35 1.40 9.87 2.30
C VAL A 35 0.11 10.42 2.92
N GLU A 36 0.02 11.72 3.17
CA GLU A 36 -1.18 12.32 3.76
C GLU A 36 -2.37 12.29 2.80
N ALA A 37 -2.15 12.53 1.50
CA ALA A 37 -3.19 12.40 0.48
C ALA A 37 -3.74 10.96 0.41
N ALA A 38 -2.85 9.96 0.45
CA ALA A 38 -3.25 8.56 0.43
C ALA A 38 -4.02 8.17 1.71
N TYR A 39 -3.56 8.62 2.89
CA TYR A 39 -4.24 8.38 4.15
C TYR A 39 -5.61 9.07 4.25
N ALA A 40 -5.79 10.21 3.57
CA ALA A 40 -7.08 10.89 3.50
C ALA A 40 -8.12 10.11 2.67
N ASN A 41 -7.69 9.28 1.71
CA ASN A 41 -8.56 8.44 0.90
C ASN A 41 -8.99 7.17 1.68
N PRO A 42 -10.30 6.98 1.99
CA PRO A 42 -10.74 5.85 2.81
C PRO A 42 -10.44 4.47 2.22
N ALA A 43 -10.48 4.33 0.89
CA ALA A 43 -10.22 3.06 0.23
C ALA A 43 -8.74 2.66 0.37
N LEU A 44 -7.82 3.63 0.22
CA LEU A 44 -6.38 3.38 0.40
C LEU A 44 -5.99 3.26 1.87
N ARG A 45 -6.59 4.07 2.75
CA ARG A 45 -6.35 3.97 4.21
C ARG A 45 -6.74 2.61 4.79
N ALA A 46 -7.69 1.91 4.17
CA ALA A 46 -8.07 0.56 4.58
C ALA A 46 -7.07 -0.53 4.13
N LEU A 47 -6.09 -0.20 3.28
CA LEU A 47 -5.06 -1.11 2.81
C LEU A 47 -3.79 -0.98 3.65
N PHE A 48 -2.97 -2.04 3.67
CA PHE A 48 -1.70 -2.03 4.38
C PHE A 48 -0.63 -1.29 3.57
N PRO A 49 -0.07 -0.17 4.07
CA PRO A 49 0.87 0.63 3.30
C PRO A 49 2.30 0.07 3.41
N LEU A 50 3.00 0.05 2.29
CA LEU A 50 4.41 -0.31 2.19
C LEU A 50 5.19 0.83 1.53
N VAL A 51 6.41 1.04 2.00
CA VAL A 51 7.31 2.06 1.44
C VAL A 51 8.58 1.38 0.97
N SER A 52 8.96 1.62 -0.29
CA SER A 52 10.17 1.07 -0.89
C SER A 52 10.72 2.03 -1.93
N HIS A 53 12.00 2.43 -1.80
CA HIS A 53 12.68 3.34 -2.75
C HIS A 53 11.87 4.62 -3.06
N GLY A 54 11.25 5.23 -2.04
CA GLY A 54 10.41 6.42 -2.22
C GLY A 54 9.00 6.17 -2.76
N SER A 55 8.68 4.94 -3.19
CA SER A 55 7.33 4.58 -3.64
C SER A 55 6.41 4.25 -2.48
N LEU A 56 5.12 4.59 -2.66
CA LEU A 56 4.03 4.15 -1.80
C LEU A 56 3.29 3.00 -2.48
N GLN A 57 3.27 1.85 -1.81
CA GLN A 57 2.65 0.62 -2.31
C GLN A 57 1.57 0.15 -1.33
N PHE A 58 0.69 -0.73 -1.80
CA PHE A 58 -0.44 -1.23 -1.03
C PHE A 58 -0.53 -2.75 -1.07
N SER A 59 -0.84 -3.35 0.07
CA SER A 59 -1.10 -4.77 0.21
C SER A 59 -2.49 -5.00 0.79
N ARG A 60 -3.14 -6.07 0.33
CA ARG A 60 -4.42 -6.57 0.86
C ARG A 60 -4.25 -7.43 2.10
N CYS A 61 -3.02 -7.72 2.53
CA CYS A 61 -2.71 -8.45 3.76
C CYS A 61 -1.60 -7.76 4.56
N THR A 62 -1.59 -7.96 5.88
CA THR A 62 -0.67 -7.26 6.79
C THR A 62 0.64 -8.01 7.06
N ARG A 63 0.65 -9.34 6.87
CA ARG A 63 1.80 -10.20 7.16
C ARG A 63 2.51 -10.62 5.89
N PHE A 64 3.82 -10.84 6.00
CA PHE A 64 4.68 -11.26 4.89
C PHE A 64 4.40 -12.72 4.48
N PRO A 65 4.41 -13.07 3.18
CA PRO A 65 4.65 -12.20 2.02
C PRO A 65 3.51 -11.21 1.80
N TRP A 66 3.79 -10.01 1.33
CA TRP A 66 2.71 -9.04 1.07
C TRP A 66 2.09 -9.28 -0.32
N SER A 67 0.81 -8.93 -0.48
CA SER A 67 0.21 -8.95 -1.83
C SER A 67 0.82 -7.82 -2.68
N GLN A 68 0.98 -8.08 -3.98
CA GLN A 68 1.58 -7.13 -4.93
C GLN A 68 0.67 -6.84 -6.13
N ASP A 69 -0.61 -7.15 -5.97
CA ASP A 69 -1.65 -7.17 -6.99
C ASP A 69 -2.42 -5.84 -7.11
N LEU A 70 -1.93 -4.78 -6.46
CA LEU A 70 -2.51 -3.43 -6.48
C LEU A 70 -1.56 -2.42 -7.14
N PRO A 71 -2.08 -1.33 -7.74
CA PRO A 71 -1.23 -0.25 -8.25
C PRO A 71 -0.44 0.44 -7.13
N SER A 72 0.76 0.91 -7.45
CA SER A 72 1.69 1.61 -6.57
C SER A 72 2.10 2.95 -7.15
N ILE A 73 2.46 3.91 -6.29
CA ILE A 73 2.79 5.29 -6.67
C ILE A 73 4.29 5.49 -6.54
N PHE A 74 4.93 5.89 -7.63
CA PHE A 74 6.37 6.14 -7.71
C PHE A 74 6.63 7.63 -7.92
N PRO A 75 7.53 8.26 -7.15
CA PRO A 75 7.89 9.66 -7.35
C PRO A 75 8.67 9.82 -8.65
N LEU A 76 8.41 10.92 -9.36
CA LEU A 76 9.16 11.39 -10.50
C LEU A 76 9.83 12.74 -10.18
N PHE A 77 10.72 13.19 -11.06
CA PHE A 77 11.30 14.51 -10.94
C PHE A 77 10.21 15.61 -11.06
N GLY A 78 10.37 16.68 -10.27
CA GLY A 78 9.50 17.86 -10.31
C GLY A 78 8.20 17.73 -9.52
N GLY A 79 8.11 16.80 -8.57
CA GLY A 79 6.90 16.59 -7.74
C GLY A 79 5.77 15.87 -8.46
N ARG A 80 6.06 15.26 -9.62
CA ARG A 80 5.14 14.41 -10.37
C ARG A 80 5.21 12.97 -9.87
N PHE A 81 4.25 12.15 -10.28
CA PHE A 81 4.14 10.76 -9.89
C PHE A 81 3.81 9.88 -11.08
N ARG A 82 4.24 8.62 -11.02
CA ARG A 82 3.83 7.56 -11.94
C ARG A 82 3.12 6.47 -11.15
N VAL A 83 2.00 5.99 -11.68
CA VAL A 83 1.26 4.86 -11.11
C VAL A 83 1.49 3.63 -11.96
N LEU A 84 2.02 2.59 -11.31
CA LEU A 84 2.36 1.32 -11.94
C LEU A 84 1.74 0.18 -11.16
N ARG A 85 1.30 -0.85 -11.87
CA ARG A 85 1.07 -2.16 -11.29
C ARG A 85 2.27 -3.03 -11.65
N LEU A 86 3.03 -3.43 -10.63
CA LEU A 86 4.26 -4.21 -10.82
C LEU A 86 3.98 -5.69 -11.10
N HIS A 87 2.83 -6.20 -10.64
CA HIS A 87 2.41 -7.58 -10.86
C HIS A 87 0.94 -7.57 -11.30
N GLU A 88 0.68 -8.00 -12.53
CA GLU A 88 -0.68 -8.28 -12.97
C GLU A 88 -1.29 -9.40 -12.12
N PRO A 89 -2.60 -9.37 -11.80
CA PRO A 89 -3.26 -10.45 -11.04
C PRO A 89 -3.12 -11.83 -11.70
N ARG A 90 -2.78 -11.88 -12.99
CA ARG A 90 -2.63 -13.11 -13.79
C ARG A 90 -1.32 -13.19 -14.58
N GLY A 91 -0.33 -12.32 -14.32
CA GLY A 91 0.88 -12.22 -15.13
C GLY A 91 2.08 -11.60 -14.41
N SER A 92 3.26 -11.69 -15.02
CA SER A 92 4.51 -11.07 -14.54
C SER A 92 4.81 -9.72 -15.21
N GLY A 93 3.80 -9.13 -15.86
CA GLY A 93 3.91 -7.87 -16.57
C GLY A 93 3.84 -6.67 -15.62
N GLN A 94 4.57 -5.62 -15.98
CA GLN A 94 4.35 -4.29 -15.42
C GLN A 94 3.33 -3.58 -16.30
N GLU A 95 2.25 -3.08 -15.68
CA GLU A 95 1.24 -2.25 -16.34
C GLU A 95 1.43 -0.80 -15.88
N GLU A 96 1.51 0.12 -16.84
CA GLU A 96 1.46 1.55 -16.58
C GLU A 96 0.01 2.02 -16.51
N VAL A 97 -0.40 2.50 -15.34
CA VAL A 97 -1.74 3.04 -15.11
C VAL A 97 -1.80 4.50 -15.55
N GLY A 98 -0.72 5.25 -15.35
CA GLY A 98 -0.57 6.63 -15.85
C GLY A 98 0.40 7.48 -15.02
N GLU A 99 0.50 8.76 -15.38
CA GLU A 99 1.22 9.79 -14.63
C GLU A 99 0.25 10.78 -13.97
N ALA A 100 0.72 11.47 -12.94
CA ALA A 100 -0.01 12.52 -12.23
C ALA A 100 0.92 13.67 -11.88
N ASP A 101 0.42 14.90 -11.93
CA ASP A 101 1.22 16.10 -11.65
C ASP A 101 1.16 16.50 -10.15
N SER A 102 0.39 15.75 -9.36
CA SER A 102 0.22 15.96 -7.92
C SER A 102 -0.02 14.65 -7.15
N ALA A 103 0.19 14.70 -5.83
CA ALA A 103 -0.07 13.59 -4.92
C ALA A 103 -1.56 13.18 -4.92
N GLU A 104 -2.46 14.16 -4.91
CA GLU A 104 -3.90 13.96 -4.89
C GLU A 104 -4.39 13.28 -6.18
N GLU A 105 -3.85 13.67 -7.33
CA GLU A 105 -4.15 13.04 -8.62
C GLU A 105 -3.63 11.60 -8.67
N ALA A 106 -2.40 11.36 -8.19
CA ALA A 106 -1.84 10.02 -8.13
C ALA A 106 -2.69 9.09 -7.25
N VAL A 107 -3.14 9.58 -6.09
CA VAL A 107 -4.03 8.87 -5.17
C VAL A 107 -5.39 8.58 -5.80
N LYS A 108 -5.99 9.55 -6.50
CA LYS A 108 -7.24 9.34 -7.24
C LYS A 108 -7.06 8.30 -8.34
N LEU A 109 -5.93 8.33 -9.04
CA LEU A 109 -5.61 7.40 -10.11
C LEU A 109 -5.50 5.96 -9.57
N VAL A 110 -4.77 5.74 -8.47
CA VAL A 110 -4.71 4.42 -7.81
C VAL A 110 -6.10 3.97 -7.36
N ALA A 111 -6.83 4.83 -6.64
CA ALA A 111 -8.13 4.48 -6.09
C ALA A 111 -9.15 4.08 -7.18
N SER A 112 -9.08 4.73 -8.33
CA SER A 112 -9.95 4.45 -9.48
C SER A 112 -9.59 3.15 -10.22
N HIS A 113 -8.36 2.66 -10.04
CA HIS A 113 -7.85 1.42 -10.64
C HIS A 113 -7.70 0.28 -9.63
N LEU A 114 -8.30 0.42 -8.44
CA LEU A 114 -8.43 -0.69 -7.52
C LEU A 114 -9.34 -1.76 -8.15
N PRO A 115 -8.93 -3.04 -8.11
CA PRO A 115 -9.70 -4.13 -8.67
C PRO A 115 -11.02 -4.31 -7.90
N ALA A 116 -12.05 -4.81 -8.58
CA ALA A 116 -13.30 -5.14 -7.94
C ALA A 116 -13.08 -6.20 -6.84
N GLY A 117 -13.73 -6.04 -5.69
CA GLY A 117 -13.51 -6.89 -4.53
C GLY A 117 -12.25 -6.54 -3.72
N CYS A 118 -11.54 -5.46 -4.07
CA CYS A 118 -10.52 -4.87 -3.20
C CYS A 118 -11.17 -4.31 -1.93
N GLY A 119 -11.22 -5.12 -0.88
CA GLY A 119 -11.68 -4.74 0.46
C GLY A 119 -10.55 -4.21 1.35
N PRO A 120 -10.85 -3.99 2.64
CA PRO A 120 -9.83 -3.71 3.65
C PRO A 120 -8.78 -4.83 3.70
N ALA A 121 -7.55 -4.48 4.10
CA ALA A 121 -6.52 -5.48 4.26
C ALA A 121 -6.86 -6.46 5.40
N VAL A 122 -6.62 -7.75 5.16
CA VAL A 122 -6.85 -8.84 6.11
C VAL A 122 -5.62 -9.00 7.01
N ASP A 123 -5.82 -9.21 8.31
CA ASP A 123 -4.71 -9.61 9.18
C ASP A 123 -4.32 -11.06 8.90
N GLY A 124 -3.28 -11.23 8.09
CA GLY A 124 -2.88 -12.53 7.55
C GLY A 124 -1.87 -12.40 6.42
N THR A 125 -1.62 -13.52 5.76
CA THR A 125 -0.75 -13.69 4.60
C THR A 125 -1.59 -13.85 3.30
N PRO A 126 -1.00 -13.86 2.10
CA PRO A 126 -1.77 -13.80 0.85
C PRO A 126 -2.61 -15.06 0.58
N ASP A 127 -2.28 -16.19 1.19
CA ASP A 127 -3.00 -17.45 1.06
C ASP A 127 -4.45 -17.40 1.58
N VAL A 128 -4.78 -16.45 2.45
CA VAL A 128 -6.16 -16.25 2.93
C VAL A 128 -6.95 -15.25 2.10
N LEU A 129 -6.35 -14.68 1.05
CA LEU A 129 -7.00 -13.68 0.21
C LEU A 129 -7.85 -14.32 -0.87
N GLU A 130 -9.07 -13.82 -1.02
CA GLU A 130 -9.89 -14.13 -2.19
C GLU A 130 -9.22 -13.59 -3.46
N PRO A 131 -9.29 -14.34 -4.58
CA PRO A 131 -8.79 -13.89 -5.88
C PRO A 131 -9.53 -12.63 -6.36
N LEU A 132 -8.79 -11.73 -6.99
CA LEU A 132 -9.37 -10.57 -7.68
C LEU A 132 -10.00 -11.00 -9.01
N SER A 133 -11.15 -10.41 -9.35
CA SER A 133 -11.86 -10.67 -10.62
C SER A 133 -11.21 -9.95 -11.78
#